data_AF-D2V9J1-F1
#
_entry.id   AF-D2V9J1-F1
#
_cell.length_a   1.000
_cell.length_b   1.000
_cell.length_c   1.000
_cell.angle_alpha   90.00
_cell.angle_beta   90.00
_cell.angle_gamma   90.00
#
_symmetry.space_group_name_H-M   'P 1'
#
loop_
_entity.id
_entity.type
_entity.pdbx_description
1 polymer ?
#
loop_
_entity_poly.entity_id
_entity_poly.type
_entity_poly.pdbx_seq_one_letter_code
_entity_poly.pdbx_strand_id
1 'polypeptide(L)'
;MIFLFSNICGAVTNPSTAVCTVDAQAYQYAKQYNLCYPIGQKGVPKISFLNPADENAGVKVVHAGIPATDGVTRQLAVSLTCDTTAADRPTLTFTGESKEGGIITYGFSGKTKTACPGAAPAPTPEDDLPLGWYGFGGLIMTLALVAFILYFIIGFLVLKFKMQKTGTEAIPQFAFWKDLPFLFIDGVMLPVDLIKGAMGKKNYQEMA
;
A
#
# COMPACT_ATOMS: atom_id res chain seq x y z
N MET A 1 32.45 17.05 -0.28
CA MET A 1 31.81 15.76 -0.65
C MET A 1 30.32 16.01 -0.93
N ILE A 2 29.82 15.54 -2.08
CA ILE A 2 28.43 15.73 -2.52
C ILE A 2 27.71 14.38 -2.40
N PHE A 3 26.49 14.41 -1.87
CA PHE A 3 25.63 13.25 -1.72
C PHE A 3 24.35 13.42 -2.54
N LEU A 4 23.88 12.33 -3.13
CA LEU A 4 22.63 12.29 -3.90
C LEU A 4 21.66 11.36 -3.18
N PHE A 5 20.47 11.87 -2.86
CA PHE A 5 19.40 11.13 -2.22
C PHE A 5 18.22 11.04 -3.18
N SER A 6 17.79 9.84 -3.54
CA SER A 6 16.69 9.63 -4.50
C SER A 6 15.86 8.40 -4.15
N ASN A 7 14.57 8.45 -4.44
CA ASN A 7 13.64 7.32 -4.44
C ASN A 7 12.83 7.43 -5.73
N ILE A 8 12.44 6.29 -6.33
CA ILE A 8 11.79 6.28 -7.64
C ILE A 8 10.27 6.51 -7.50
N CYS A 9 9.61 5.85 -6.54
CA CYS A 9 8.15 5.91 -6.38
C CYS A 9 7.71 6.24 -4.94
N GLY A 10 8.63 6.32 -3.99
CA GLY A 10 8.33 6.58 -2.58
C GLY A 10 8.83 7.95 -2.10
N ALA A 11 8.60 8.22 -0.82
CA ALA A 11 9.15 9.40 -0.17
C ALA A 11 10.68 9.30 -0.10
N VAL A 12 11.35 10.43 -0.34
CA VAL A 12 12.77 10.59 -0.03
C VAL A 12 12.92 11.21 1.34
N THR A 13 13.79 10.62 2.16
CA THR A 13 14.20 11.22 3.42
C THR A 13 14.97 12.50 3.12
N ASN A 14 14.43 13.63 3.56
CA ASN A 14 15.07 14.92 3.43
C ASN A 14 16.41 14.90 4.20
N PRO A 15 17.56 15.17 3.54
CA PRO A 15 18.87 15.06 4.17
C PRO A 15 19.19 16.22 5.13
N SER A 16 18.48 17.35 5.03
CA SER A 16 18.62 18.48 5.94
C SER A 16 17.41 19.42 5.83
N THR A 17 16.57 19.44 6.87
CA THR A 17 15.40 20.34 6.93
C THR A 17 15.77 21.82 7.00
N ALA A 18 17.02 22.14 7.35
CA ALA A 18 17.52 23.52 7.42
C ALA A 18 17.85 24.11 6.05
N VAL A 19 18.16 23.28 5.05
CA VAL A 19 18.65 23.74 3.73
C VAL A 19 17.80 23.22 2.59
N CYS A 20 17.35 21.97 2.66
CA CYS A 20 16.45 21.38 1.68
C CYS A 20 15.01 21.71 2.06
N THR A 21 14.59 22.95 1.82
CA THR A 21 13.24 23.42 2.21
C THR A 21 12.16 23.08 1.18
N VAL A 22 12.56 22.71 -0.04
CA VAL A 22 11.65 22.37 -1.14
C VAL A 22 11.41 20.86 -1.17
N ASP A 23 10.15 20.43 -1.16
CA ASP A 23 9.80 19.01 -1.30
C ASP A 23 10.05 18.53 -2.74
N ALA A 24 10.95 17.56 -2.90
CA ALA A 24 11.40 17.06 -4.19
C ALA A 24 11.56 15.53 -4.18
N GLN A 25 11.62 14.95 -5.38
CA GLN A 25 11.80 13.50 -5.55
C GLN A 25 13.25 13.04 -5.30
N ALA A 26 14.21 13.96 -5.40
CA ALA A 26 15.60 13.72 -5.07
C ALA A 26 16.28 15.02 -4.63
N TYR A 27 17.44 14.87 -3.97
CA TYR A 27 18.24 15.99 -3.49
C TYR A 27 19.71 15.79 -3.83
N GLN A 28 20.37 16.84 -4.32
CA GLN A 28 21.82 16.96 -4.32
C GLN A 28 22.22 17.80 -3.11
N TYR A 29 22.90 17.16 -2.15
CA TYR A 29 23.28 17.78 -0.89
C TYR A 29 24.80 17.82 -0.73
N ALA A 30 25.33 19.03 -0.52
CA ALA A 30 26.74 19.26 -0.27
C ALA A 30 26.94 19.70 1.19
N LYS A 31 27.25 18.74 2.07
CA LYS A 31 27.42 19.00 3.52
C LYS A 31 28.48 20.08 3.81
N GLN A 32 29.57 20.09 3.05
CA GLN A 32 30.69 21.02 3.24
C GLN A 32 30.31 22.48 2.98
N TYR A 33 29.38 22.72 2.06
CA TYR A 33 28.95 24.07 1.67
C TYR A 33 27.57 24.41 2.22
N ASN A 34 26.94 23.47 2.94
CA ASN A 34 25.57 23.58 3.41
C ASN A 34 24.59 23.97 2.28
N LEU A 35 24.75 23.35 1.10
CA LEU A 35 23.93 23.61 -0.08
C LEU A 35 23.05 22.40 -0.38
N CYS A 36 21.82 22.67 -0.79
CA CYS A 36 20.88 21.66 -1.22
C CYS A 36 20.16 22.09 -2.49
N TYR A 37 20.15 21.20 -3.48
CA TYR A 37 19.43 21.41 -4.73
C TYR A 37 18.34 20.35 -4.88
N PRO A 38 17.07 20.75 -4.98
CA PRO A 38 15.98 19.81 -5.26
C PRO A 38 16.08 19.31 -6.70
N ILE A 39 15.81 18.03 -6.92
CA ILE A 39 15.89 17.37 -8.21
C ILE A 39 14.59 16.60 -8.44
N GLY A 40 13.87 16.95 -9.50
CA GLY A 40 12.61 16.32 -9.85
C GLY A 40 11.45 16.72 -8.93
N GLN A 41 10.31 17.03 -9.52
CA GLN A 41 9.06 17.21 -8.79
C GLN A 41 8.60 15.87 -8.22
N LYS A 42 8.09 15.93 -6.99
CA LYS A 42 7.40 14.82 -6.35
C LYS A 42 6.09 14.54 -7.08
N GLY A 43 5.81 13.27 -7.33
CA GLY A 43 4.60 12.85 -8.03
C GLY A 43 4.84 11.62 -8.88
N VAL A 44 3.89 11.34 -9.77
CA VAL A 44 3.94 10.18 -10.66
C VAL A 44 4.99 10.43 -11.75
N PRO A 45 6.05 9.61 -11.86
CA PRO A 45 7.00 9.75 -12.95
C PRO A 45 6.40 9.32 -14.28
N LYS A 46 6.96 9.86 -15.36
CA LYS A 46 6.75 9.32 -16.70
C LYS A 46 7.67 8.12 -16.92
N ILE A 47 7.09 6.98 -17.25
CA ILE A 47 7.82 5.75 -17.56
C ILE A 47 7.78 5.53 -19.07
N SER A 48 8.92 5.17 -19.66
CA SER A 48 9.07 4.84 -21.08
C SER A 48 10.09 3.72 -21.23
N PHE A 49 10.05 2.97 -22.34
CA PHE A 49 11.10 1.98 -22.61
C PHE A 49 12.47 2.64 -22.82
N LEU A 50 13.53 1.96 -22.36
CA LEU A 50 14.91 2.37 -22.64
C LEU A 50 15.20 2.29 -24.14
N ASN A 51 14.69 1.26 -24.80
CA ASN A 51 14.72 1.09 -26.24
C ASN A 51 13.30 0.74 -26.73
N PRO A 52 12.65 1.56 -27.58
CA PRO A 52 11.32 1.25 -28.08
C PRO A 52 11.28 0.01 -29.00
N ALA A 53 12.43 -0.45 -29.52
CA ALA A 53 12.54 -1.66 -30.31
C ALA A 53 12.84 -2.93 -29.49
N ASP A 54 13.19 -2.79 -28.20
CA ASP A 54 13.56 -3.90 -27.34
C ASP A 54 13.04 -3.69 -25.92
N GLU A 55 11.94 -4.39 -25.60
CA GLU A 55 11.32 -4.38 -24.27
C GLU A 55 12.24 -4.97 -23.19
N ASN A 56 13.21 -5.81 -23.56
CA ASN A 56 14.20 -6.38 -22.64
C ASN A 56 15.34 -5.42 -22.32
N ALA A 57 15.43 -4.25 -22.98
CA ALA A 57 16.42 -3.24 -22.62
C ALA A 57 16.11 -2.61 -21.25
N GLY A 58 14.85 -2.66 -20.81
CA GLY A 58 14.37 -2.12 -19.54
C GLY A 58 13.59 -0.81 -19.69
N VAL A 59 13.47 -0.06 -18.58
CA VAL A 59 12.65 1.15 -18.50
C VAL A 59 13.44 2.39 -18.10
N LYS A 60 13.07 3.54 -18.66
CA LYS A 60 13.50 4.86 -18.26
C LYS A 60 12.38 5.57 -17.51
N VAL A 61 12.68 6.00 -16.30
CA VAL A 61 11.76 6.70 -15.40
C VAL A 61 12.20 8.15 -15.28
N VAL A 62 11.30 9.08 -15.57
CA VAL A 62 11.60 10.52 -15.59
C VAL A 62 10.59 11.27 -14.73
N HIS A 63 11.07 11.98 -13.72
CA HIS A 63 10.23 12.92 -12.97
C HIS A 63 10.25 14.29 -13.64
N ALA A 64 9.17 15.05 -13.54
CA ALA A 64 9.10 16.40 -14.08
C ALA A 64 10.17 17.31 -13.44
N GLY A 65 10.67 18.28 -14.20
CA GLY A 65 11.67 19.23 -13.70
C GLY A 65 11.12 20.13 -12.59
N ILE A 66 11.89 20.36 -11.54
CA ILE A 66 11.56 21.31 -10.47
C ILE A 66 12.40 22.58 -10.61
N PRO A 67 11.80 23.78 -10.68
CA PRO A 67 12.54 25.02 -10.65
C PRO A 67 13.13 25.21 -9.25
N ALA A 68 14.44 25.38 -9.16
CA ALA A 68 15.10 25.69 -7.91
C ALA A 68 15.22 27.22 -7.71
N THR A 69 15.64 27.60 -6.50
CA THR A 69 15.77 29.01 -6.08
C THR A 69 16.83 29.79 -6.86
N ASP A 70 17.74 29.09 -7.55
CA ASP A 70 18.75 29.67 -8.44
C ASP A 70 18.25 29.89 -9.87
N GLY A 71 16.96 29.67 -10.13
CA GLY A 71 16.35 29.83 -11.45
C GLY A 71 16.65 28.68 -12.42
N VAL A 72 17.28 27.60 -11.95
CA VAL A 72 17.61 26.43 -12.78
C VAL A 72 16.61 25.31 -12.51
N THR A 73 16.00 24.80 -13.58
CA THR A 73 15.11 23.65 -13.52
C THR A 73 15.91 22.36 -13.52
N ARG A 74 15.67 21.49 -12.53
CA ARG A 74 16.38 20.22 -12.36
C ARG A 74 15.45 19.02 -12.47
N GLN A 75 15.84 18.05 -13.26
CA GLN A 75 15.04 16.87 -13.60
C GLN A 75 15.75 15.59 -13.14
N LEU A 76 14.99 14.61 -12.66
CA LEU A 76 15.51 13.27 -12.32
C LEU A 76 15.21 12.30 -13.46
N ALA A 77 16.23 11.62 -13.97
CA ALA A 77 16.10 10.52 -14.93
C ALA A 77 16.80 9.27 -14.41
N VAL A 78 16.06 8.17 -14.28
CA VAL A 78 16.56 6.88 -13.82
C VAL A 78 16.38 5.85 -14.93
N SER A 79 17.48 5.26 -15.37
CA SER A 79 17.52 4.18 -16.36
C SER A 79 17.68 2.84 -15.65
N LEU A 80 16.65 2.01 -15.69
CA LEU A 80 16.65 0.67 -15.12
C LEU A 80 16.80 -0.36 -16.23
N THR A 81 17.98 -0.97 -16.33
CA THR A 81 18.24 -2.05 -17.28
C THR A 81 17.70 -3.36 -16.71
N CYS A 82 17.01 -4.13 -17.55
CA CYS A 82 16.57 -5.48 -17.21
C CYS A 82 17.78 -6.40 -17.11
N ASP A 83 17.91 -7.07 -15.97
CA ASP A 83 18.89 -8.12 -15.73
C ASP A 83 18.25 -9.15 -14.81
N THR A 84 17.98 -10.35 -15.34
CA THR A 84 17.30 -11.43 -14.61
C THR A 84 18.13 -12.00 -13.46
N THR A 85 19.44 -11.71 -13.44
CA THR A 85 20.36 -12.14 -12.38
C THR A 85 20.57 -11.06 -11.31
N ALA A 86 20.08 -9.84 -11.54
CA ALA A 86 20.23 -8.74 -10.61
C ALA A 86 19.24 -8.82 -9.43
N ALA A 87 19.57 -8.10 -8.37
CA ALA A 87 18.70 -7.95 -7.20
C ALA A 87 17.37 -7.26 -7.55
N ASP A 88 16.33 -7.50 -6.75
CA ASP A 88 15.05 -6.79 -6.87
C ASP A 88 15.23 -5.29 -6.70
N ARG A 89 16.02 -4.89 -5.69
CA ARG A 89 16.32 -3.48 -5.43
C ARG A 89 17.62 -3.08 -6.14
N PRO A 90 17.57 -2.21 -7.16
CA PRO A 90 18.76 -1.78 -7.86
C PRO A 90 19.59 -0.84 -6.98
N THR A 91 20.91 -1.01 -7.01
CA THR A 91 21.83 0.05 -6.57
C THR A 91 21.94 1.06 -7.70
N LEU A 92 21.51 2.29 -7.45
CA LEU A 92 21.57 3.37 -8.44
C LEU A 92 22.99 3.97 -8.49
N THR A 93 23.57 4.00 -9.67
CA THR A 93 24.83 4.68 -9.95
C THR A 93 24.55 5.98 -10.69
N PHE A 94 25.21 7.06 -10.29
CA PHE A 94 25.10 8.33 -10.99
C PHE A 94 25.84 8.22 -12.33
N THR A 95 25.14 8.50 -13.44
CA THR A 95 25.72 8.45 -14.78
C THR A 95 26.21 9.81 -15.27
N GLY A 96 25.61 10.89 -14.77
CA GLY A 96 26.04 12.24 -15.10
C GLY A 96 24.90 13.26 -15.07
N GLU A 97 25.26 14.49 -15.41
CA GLU A 97 24.34 15.59 -15.62
C GLU A 97 24.36 15.99 -17.10
N SER A 98 23.19 16.16 -17.70
CA SER A 98 23.06 16.75 -19.04
C SER A 98 22.24 18.02 -18.98
N LYS A 99 22.60 19.02 -19.79
CA LYS A 99 21.86 20.28 -19.89
C LYS A 99 21.28 20.41 -21.28
N GLU A 100 19.95 20.40 -21.36
CA GLU A 100 19.22 20.51 -22.62
C GLU A 100 18.01 21.41 -22.41
N GLY A 101 17.79 22.38 -23.31
CA GLY A 101 16.65 23.29 -23.24
C GLY A 101 16.53 24.10 -21.94
N GLY A 102 17.63 24.35 -21.23
CA GLY A 102 17.64 25.06 -19.95
C GLY A 102 17.30 24.19 -18.72
N ILE A 103 17.11 22.89 -18.90
CA ILE A 103 16.86 21.93 -17.83
C ILE A 103 18.13 21.10 -17.59
N ILE A 104 18.53 20.95 -16.33
CA ILE A 104 19.61 20.03 -15.94
C ILE A 104 18.99 18.69 -15.57
N THR A 105 19.30 17.64 -16.33
CA THR A 105 18.84 16.29 -16.06
C THR A 105 19.94 15.51 -15.35
N TYR A 106 19.60 15.00 -14.15
CA TYR A 106 20.46 14.12 -13.36
C TYR A 106 20.14 12.68 -13.72
N GLY A 107 21.10 12.02 -14.35
CA GLY A 107 21.02 10.63 -14.78
C GLY A 107 21.49 9.67 -13.70
N PHE A 108 20.69 8.64 -13.46
CA PHE A 108 21.07 7.47 -12.68
C PHE A 108 20.83 6.21 -13.50
N SER A 109 21.67 5.20 -13.32
CA SER A 109 21.47 3.87 -13.89
C SER A 109 21.45 2.81 -12.82
N GLY A 110 20.63 1.78 -13.01
CA GLY A 110 20.61 0.60 -12.14
C GLY A 110 20.20 -0.64 -12.93
N LYS A 111 20.55 -1.81 -12.40
CA LYS A 111 20.09 -3.10 -12.94
C LYS A 111 19.16 -3.76 -11.94
N THR A 112 18.02 -4.26 -12.41
CA THR A 112 17.07 -4.99 -11.57
C THR A 112 16.30 -6.01 -12.41
N LYS A 113 15.97 -7.14 -11.79
CA LYS A 113 15.07 -8.12 -12.41
C LYS A 113 13.64 -7.59 -12.60
N THR A 114 13.19 -6.66 -11.77
CA THR A 114 11.83 -6.09 -11.83
C THR A 114 11.59 -5.19 -13.05
N ALA A 115 12.66 -4.72 -13.71
CA ALA A 115 12.57 -3.97 -14.95
C ALA A 115 12.42 -4.87 -16.19
N CYS A 116 12.50 -6.20 -16.01
CA CYS A 116 12.29 -7.16 -17.09
C CYS A 116 10.79 -7.38 -17.34
N PRO A 117 10.38 -7.56 -18.60
CA PRO A 117 9.00 -7.92 -18.92
C PRO A 117 8.63 -9.25 -18.23
N GLY A 118 7.48 -9.27 -17.57
CA GLY A 118 6.97 -10.46 -16.86
C GLY A 118 7.59 -10.72 -15.47
N ALA A 119 8.49 -9.86 -14.97
CA ALA A 119 9.07 -10.00 -13.63
C ALA A 119 8.22 -9.35 -12.53
N ALA A 120 7.32 -8.43 -12.87
CA ALA A 120 6.26 -8.05 -11.94
C ALA A 120 5.40 -9.30 -11.70
N PRO A 121 5.10 -9.66 -10.42
CA PRO A 121 4.01 -10.60 -10.21
C PRO A 121 2.81 -10.06 -10.98
N ALA A 122 2.17 -10.91 -11.79
CA ALA A 122 0.91 -10.54 -12.43
C ALA A 122 0.06 -9.84 -11.37
N PRO A 123 -0.60 -8.71 -11.69
CA PRO A 123 -1.49 -8.07 -10.74
C PRO A 123 -2.37 -9.19 -10.20
N THR A 124 -2.21 -9.49 -8.91
CA THR A 124 -3.16 -10.39 -8.28
C THR A 124 -4.51 -9.70 -8.45
N PRO A 125 -5.62 -10.43 -8.56
CA PRO A 125 -6.96 -9.85 -8.71
C PRO A 125 -7.38 -8.86 -7.59
N GLU A 126 -6.48 -8.53 -6.67
CA GLU A 126 -6.61 -7.64 -5.54
C GLU A 126 -6.42 -6.16 -5.92
N ASP A 127 -5.66 -5.86 -6.99
CA ASP A 127 -5.29 -4.47 -7.34
C ASP A 127 -6.29 -3.73 -8.26
N ASP A 128 -7.19 -4.44 -8.94
CA ASP A 128 -8.19 -3.86 -9.86
C ASP A 128 -9.63 -3.84 -9.31
N LEU A 129 -9.81 -4.17 -8.03
CA LEU A 129 -11.13 -4.06 -7.41
C LEU A 129 -11.44 -2.57 -7.12
N PRO A 130 -12.62 -2.04 -7.51
CA PRO A 130 -13.00 -0.63 -7.36
C PRO A 130 -13.10 -0.13 -5.89
N LEU A 131 -12.71 -0.97 -4.92
CA LEU A 131 -12.78 -0.74 -3.49
C LEU A 131 -11.40 -0.77 -2.80
N GLY A 132 -10.30 -1.08 -3.52
CA GLY A 132 -8.94 -1.10 -2.98
C GLY A 132 -8.79 -1.97 -1.70
N TRP A 133 -7.91 -1.54 -0.78
CA TRP A 133 -7.62 -2.22 0.50
C TRP A 133 -8.85 -2.47 1.39
N TYR A 134 -9.96 -1.78 1.13
CA TYR A 134 -11.20 -1.91 1.88
C TYR A 134 -11.94 -3.22 1.52
N GLY A 135 -11.77 -3.70 0.28
CA GLY A 135 -12.32 -4.96 -0.22
C GLY A 135 -13.85 -5.04 -0.18
N PHE A 136 -14.42 -6.01 -0.91
CA PHE A 136 -15.87 -6.29 -0.82
C PHE A 136 -16.28 -6.77 0.58
N GLY A 137 -15.41 -7.54 1.26
CA GLY A 137 -15.66 -8.02 2.62
C GLY A 137 -15.78 -6.88 3.64
N GLY A 138 -14.90 -5.87 3.56
CA GLY A 138 -14.94 -4.72 4.47
C GLY A 138 -16.16 -3.83 4.23
N LEU A 139 -16.59 -3.67 2.98
CA LEU A 139 -17.82 -2.96 2.64
C LEU A 139 -19.06 -3.66 3.22
N ILE A 140 -19.20 -4.97 3.00
CA ILE A 140 -20.34 -5.74 3.51
C ILE A 140 -20.38 -5.72 5.04
N MET A 141 -19.23 -5.91 5.70
CA MET A 141 -19.16 -5.85 7.17
C MET A 141 -19.51 -4.47 7.72
N THR A 142 -19.07 -3.40 7.06
CA THR A 142 -19.38 -2.04 7.50
C THR A 142 -20.86 -1.71 7.30
N LEU A 143 -21.44 -2.09 6.16
CA LEU A 143 -22.88 -1.92 5.91
C LEU A 143 -23.73 -2.73 6.90
N ALA A 144 -23.33 -3.96 7.20
CA ALA A 144 -23.99 -4.79 8.19
C ALA A 144 -23.93 -4.17 9.60
N LEU A 145 -22.77 -3.61 9.99
CA LEU A 145 -22.61 -2.93 11.28
C LEU A 145 -23.47 -1.67 11.38
N VAL A 146 -23.51 -0.85 10.32
CA VAL A 146 -24.35 0.35 10.26
C VAL A 146 -25.83 -0.02 10.33
N ALA A 147 -26.27 -1.02 9.56
CA ALA A 147 -27.64 -1.51 9.61
C ALA A 147 -28.02 -2.06 10.99
N PHE A 148 -27.11 -2.78 11.64
CA PHE A 148 -27.27 -3.30 12.99
C PHE A 148 -27.47 -2.16 14.01
N ILE A 149 -26.62 -1.13 13.99
CA ILE A 149 -26.75 0.03 14.89
C ILE A 149 -28.08 0.74 14.67
N LEU A 150 -28.46 1.00 13.40
CA LEU A 150 -29.73 1.66 13.08
C LEU A 150 -30.94 0.84 13.54
N TYR A 151 -30.89 -0.49 13.41
CA TYR A 151 -31.93 -1.37 13.92
C TYR A 151 -32.14 -1.21 15.43
N PHE A 152 -31.08 -1.18 16.23
CA PHE A 152 -31.19 -0.97 17.68
C PHE A 152 -31.71 0.43 18.04
N ILE A 153 -31.19 1.47 17.39
CA ILE A 153 -31.62 2.86 17.66
C ILE A 153 -33.10 3.05 17.30
N ILE A 154 -33.50 2.69 16.08
CA ILE A 154 -34.88 2.87 15.60
C ILE A 154 -35.83 1.98 16.42
N GLY A 155 -35.48 0.72 16.63
CA GLY A 155 -36.31 -0.20 17.42
C GLY A 155 -36.49 0.29 18.86
N PHE A 156 -35.43 0.78 19.50
CA PHE A 156 -35.50 1.36 20.85
C PHE A 156 -36.38 2.61 20.89
N LEU A 157 -36.22 3.53 19.92
CA LEU A 157 -37.05 4.75 19.84
C LEU A 157 -38.53 4.40 19.67
N VAL A 158 -38.88 3.44 18.80
CA VAL A 158 -40.27 3.02 18.57
C VAL A 158 -40.86 2.36 19.82
N LEU A 159 -40.15 1.44 20.45
CA LEU A 159 -40.62 0.72 21.64
C LEU A 159 -40.77 1.65 22.86
N LYS A 160 -39.85 2.60 23.02
CA LYS A 160 -39.87 3.56 24.13
C LYS A 160 -40.91 4.66 23.96
N PHE A 161 -40.99 5.28 22.78
CA PHE A 161 -41.84 6.46 22.59
C PHE A 161 -43.25 6.13 22.11
N LYS A 162 -43.43 5.07 21.30
CA LYS A 162 -44.76 4.72 20.76
C LYS A 162 -45.49 3.68 21.63
N MET A 163 -44.75 2.74 22.23
CA MET A 163 -45.33 1.64 23.00
C MET A 163 -45.16 1.77 24.52
N GLN A 164 -44.46 2.82 24.99
CA GLN A 164 -44.20 3.10 26.42
C GLN A 164 -43.68 1.88 27.21
N LYS A 165 -42.95 0.97 26.53
CA LYS A 165 -42.37 -0.20 27.19
C LYS A 165 -41.12 0.22 27.97
N THR A 166 -41.07 -0.16 29.24
CA THR A 166 -39.95 0.14 30.16
C THR A 166 -39.16 -1.11 30.50
N GLY A 167 -37.83 -0.97 30.60
CA GLY A 167 -36.92 -2.04 30.99
C GLY A 167 -36.40 -2.89 29.83
N THR A 168 -36.23 -4.18 30.04
CA THR A 168 -35.66 -5.15 29.08
C THR A 168 -36.51 -5.35 27.83
N GLU A 169 -37.78 -4.93 27.85
CA GLU A 169 -38.67 -4.97 26.68
C GLU A 169 -38.48 -3.82 25.69
N ALA A 170 -37.65 -2.83 26.03
CA ALA A 170 -37.33 -1.72 25.12
C ALA A 170 -36.33 -2.13 24.01
N ILE A 171 -35.75 -3.33 24.11
CA ILE A 171 -34.84 -3.87 23.11
C ILE A 171 -35.66 -4.66 22.07
N PRO A 172 -35.57 -4.31 20.78
CA PRO A 172 -36.26 -5.06 19.73
C PRO A 172 -35.77 -6.52 19.70
N GLN A 173 -36.71 -7.47 19.75
CA GLN A 173 -36.44 -8.92 19.73
C GLN A 173 -35.44 -9.40 20.82
N PHE A 174 -35.56 -8.88 22.04
CA PHE A 174 -34.68 -9.22 23.17
C PHE A 174 -34.44 -10.72 23.40
N ALA A 175 -35.49 -11.56 23.26
CA ALA A 175 -35.37 -13.01 23.45
C ALA A 175 -34.34 -13.64 22.49
N PHE A 176 -34.37 -13.26 21.22
CA PHE A 176 -33.41 -13.72 20.22
C PHE A 176 -31.98 -13.26 20.55
N TRP A 177 -31.80 -11.97 20.89
CA TRP A 177 -30.48 -11.43 21.21
C TRP A 177 -29.89 -12.00 22.51
N LYS A 178 -30.73 -12.35 23.48
CA LYS A 178 -30.33 -13.03 24.71
C LYS A 178 -29.86 -14.47 24.44
N ASP A 179 -30.48 -15.14 23.47
CA ASP A 179 -30.19 -16.54 23.16
C ASP A 179 -29.02 -16.69 22.16
N LEU A 180 -28.68 -15.63 21.43
CA LEU A 180 -27.56 -15.56 20.49
C LEU A 180 -26.20 -16.05 21.07
N PRO A 181 -25.72 -15.60 22.24
CA PRO A 181 -24.44 -16.08 22.79
C PRO A 181 -24.47 -17.58 23.12
N PHE A 182 -25.61 -18.11 23.57
CA PHE A 182 -25.76 -19.55 23.80
C PHE A 182 -25.71 -20.33 22.48
N LEU A 183 -26.36 -19.80 21.43
CA LEU A 183 -26.33 -20.40 20.09
C LEU A 183 -24.92 -20.48 19.50
N PHE A 184 -24.06 -19.47 19.75
CA PHE A 184 -22.66 -19.51 19.33
C PHE A 184 -21.84 -20.55 20.09
N ILE A 185 -22.06 -20.68 21.40
CA ILE A 185 -21.37 -21.69 22.22
C ILE A 185 -21.78 -23.09 21.75
N ASP A 186 -23.06 -23.33 21.52
CA ASP A 186 -23.58 -24.60 21.01
C ASP A 186 -23.04 -24.92 19.60
N GLY A 187 -22.96 -23.91 18.73
CA GLY A 187 -22.40 -24.04 17.39
C GLY A 187 -20.90 -24.38 17.37
N VAL A 188 -20.13 -23.94 18.36
CA VAL A 188 -18.70 -24.27 18.50
C VAL A 188 -18.48 -25.60 19.22
N MET A 189 -19.32 -25.96 20.19
CA MET A 189 -19.22 -27.24 20.90
C MET A 189 -19.48 -28.44 19.99
N LEU A 190 -20.43 -28.36 19.06
CA LEU A 190 -20.75 -29.44 18.10
C LEU A 190 -19.53 -29.97 17.32
N PRO A 191 -18.74 -29.14 16.61
CA PRO A 191 -17.53 -29.59 15.94
C PRO A 191 -16.46 -30.08 16.93
N VAL A 192 -16.31 -29.44 18.08
CA VAL A 192 -15.31 -29.82 19.10
C VAL A 192 -15.60 -31.21 19.66
N ASP A 193 -16.86 -31.53 19.95
CA ASP A 193 -17.29 -32.84 20.43
C ASP A 193 -17.20 -33.92 19.34
N LEU A 194 -17.48 -33.54 18.08
CA LEU A 194 -17.26 -34.43 16.93
C LEU A 194 -15.77 -34.79 16.77
N ILE A 195 -14.87 -33.80 16.91
CA ILE A 195 -13.42 -33.97 16.83
C ILE A 195 -12.89 -34.80 18.01
N LYS A 196 -13.37 -34.54 19.23
CA LYS A 196 -13.01 -35.33 20.42
C LYS A 196 -13.53 -36.77 20.33
N GLY A 197 -14.75 -36.97 19.84
CA GLY A 197 -15.32 -38.31 19.61
C GLY A 197 -14.59 -39.10 18.52
N ALA A 198 -14.12 -38.43 17.47
CA ALA A 198 -13.28 -39.02 16.44
C ALA A 198 -11.88 -39.41 16.96
N MET A 199 -11.29 -38.61 17.86
CA MET A 199 -10.02 -38.94 18.51
C MET A 199 -10.14 -40.06 19.56
N GLY A 200 -11.25 -40.15 20.31
CA GLY A 200 -11.46 -41.20 21.31
C GLY A 200 -11.66 -42.61 20.74
N LYS A 201 -12.09 -42.72 19.48
CA LYS A 201 -12.34 -44.01 18.81
C LYS A 201 -11.09 -44.76 18.37
N LYS A 202 -9.93 -44.09 18.25
CA LYS A 202 -8.67 -44.72 17.81
C LYS A 202 -7.99 -45.55 18.91
N ASN A 203 -8.32 -45.34 20.19
CA ASN A 203 -7.64 -46.00 21.30
C ASN A 203 -8.23 -47.37 21.70
N TYR A 204 -9.27 -47.87 21.01
CA TYR A 204 -9.91 -49.17 21.32
C TYR A 204 -9.66 -50.26 20.25
N GLN A 205 -8.94 -49.96 19.17
CA GLN A 205 -8.67 -50.93 18.09
C GLN A 205 -7.29 -51.61 18.20
N GLU A 206 -6.51 -51.35 19.27
CA GLU A 206 -5.20 -51.99 19.50
C GLU A 206 -5.19 -52.99 20.68
N MET A 207 -6.36 -53.42 21.19
CA MET A 207 -6.45 -54.43 22.26
C MET A 207 -7.35 -55.62 21.90
N ALA A 208 -7.17 -56.20 20.71
CA ALA A 208 -7.76 -57.48 20.32
C ALA A 208 -6.73 -58.35 19.59
#